data_AF-A0A1G1FEP9-F1
#
_entry.id   AF-A0A1G1FEP9-F1
#
_cell.length_a   1.000
_cell.length_b   1.000
_cell.length_c   1.000
_cell.angle_alpha   90.00
_cell.angle_beta   90.00
_cell.angle_gamma   90.00
#
_symmetry.space_group_name_H-M   'P 1'
#
loop_
_entity.id
_entity.type
_entity.pdbx_description
1 polymer ?
#
loop_
_entity_poly.entity_id
_entity_poly.type
_entity_poly.pdbx_seq_one_letter_code
_entity_poly.pdbx_strand_id
1 'polypeptide(L)'
;MKNTLVFVVFVLVVVGLLFSISGKRSPQIPNDTDHRAITDTTVCLGCHGPSQKYQRKTTHPPKHECFKCHKNKKIRRENRPS
;
A
#
# COMPACT_ATOMS: atom_id res chain seq x y z
N MET A 1 21.39 -33.44 6.50
CA MET A 1 21.68 -32.22 7.29
C MET A 1 22.20 -31.06 6.44
N LYS A 2 23.20 -31.27 5.56
CA LYS A 2 23.76 -30.22 4.69
C LYS A 2 22.72 -29.55 3.76
N ASN A 3 21.82 -30.32 3.16
CA ASN A 3 20.76 -29.79 2.29
C ASN A 3 19.72 -28.98 3.07
N THR A 4 19.43 -29.37 4.32
CA THR A 4 18.54 -28.63 5.21
C THR A 4 19.14 -27.26 5.55
N LEU A 5 20.45 -27.22 5.82
CA LEU A 5 21.16 -25.97 6.15
C LEU A 5 21.20 -25.02 4.95
N VAL A 6 21.46 -25.55 3.74
CA VAL A 6 21.40 -24.76 2.49
C VAL A 6 19.98 -24.21 2.25
N PHE A 7 18.95 -25.03 2.46
CA PHE A 7 17.56 -24.60 2.29
C PHE A 7 17.18 -23.49 3.27
N VAL A 8 17.55 -23.61 4.55
CA VAL A 8 17.27 -22.57 5.56
C VAL A 8 17.96 -21.25 5.21
N VAL A 9 19.23 -21.28 4.80
CA VAL A 9 19.97 -20.09 4.37
C VAL A 9 19.30 -19.44 3.15
N PHE A 10 18.89 -20.25 2.16
CA PHE A 10 18.20 -19.75 0.98
C PHE A 10 16.89 -19.05 1.33
N VAL A 11 16.07 -19.66 2.20
CA VAL A 11 14.81 -19.05 2.65
C VAL A 11 15.07 -17.72 3.36
N LEU A 12 16.06 -17.65 4.26
CA LEU A 12 16.39 -16.40 4.96
C LEU A 12 16.84 -15.29 4.01
N VAL A 13 17.63 -15.62 2.98
CA VAL A 13 18.05 -14.67 1.94
C VAL A 13 16.84 -14.15 1.17
N VAL A 14 15.94 -15.02 0.73
CA VAL A 14 14.73 -14.63 -0.01
C VAL A 14 13.84 -13.74 0.86
N VAL A 15 13.60 -14.10 2.12
CA VAL A 15 12.79 -13.32 3.06
C VAL A 15 13.43 -11.95 3.33
N GLY A 16 14.75 -11.90 3.55
CA GLY A 16 15.48 -10.65 3.76
C GLY A 16 15.45 -9.72 2.55
N LEU A 17 15.55 -10.27 1.34
CA LEU A 17 15.43 -9.52 0.09
C LEU A 17 14.02 -8.92 -0.07
N LEU A 18 12.98 -9.74 0.13
CA LEU A 18 11.59 -9.30 0.04
C LEU A 18 11.27 -8.20 1.06
N PHE A 19 11.77 -8.34 2.29
CA PHE A 19 11.61 -7.34 3.33
C PHE A 19 12.23 -5.99 2.94
N SER A 20 13.44 -6.01 2.36
CA SER A 20 14.13 -4.79 1.92
C SER A 20 13.38 -4.05 0.80
N ILE A 21 12.70 -4.77 -0.09
CA ILE A 21 11.93 -4.18 -1.21
C ILE A 21 10.57 -3.62 -0.75
N SER A 22 10.03 -4.12 0.37
CA SER A 22 8.68 -3.77 0.87
C SER A 22 8.54 -2.34 1.42
N GLY A 23 9.64 -1.58 1.50
CA GLY A 23 9.68 -0.27 2.18
C GLY A 23 8.99 0.91 1.49
N LYS A 24 8.45 0.78 0.26
CA LYS A 24 7.81 1.91 -0.44
C LYS A 24 6.49 2.29 0.25
N ARG A 25 6.51 3.36 1.05
CA ARG A 25 5.32 3.91 1.71
C ARG A 25 4.44 4.66 0.71
N SER A 26 3.21 4.22 0.60
CA SER A 26 2.12 4.94 -0.07
C SER A 26 1.75 6.22 0.70
N PRO A 27 1.31 7.27 0.01
CA PRO A 27 0.75 8.45 0.68
C PRO A 27 -0.53 8.08 1.43
N GLN A 28 -0.76 8.74 2.56
CA GLN A 28 -1.97 8.55 3.35
C GLN A 28 -3.12 9.37 2.78
N ILE A 29 -4.34 8.86 2.99
CA ILE A 29 -5.55 9.60 2.64
C ILE A 29 -5.72 10.76 3.63
N PRO A 30 -5.87 12.01 3.16
CA PRO A 30 -6.17 13.16 4.01
C PRO A 30 -7.41 12.94 4.87
N ASN A 31 -7.48 13.63 6.01
CA ASN A 31 -8.65 13.60 6.89
C ASN A 31 -9.44 14.91 6.78
N ASP A 32 -9.83 15.27 5.56
CA ASP A 32 -10.63 16.47 5.23
C ASP A 32 -12.07 16.08 4.82
N THR A 33 -12.90 17.08 4.53
CA THR A 33 -14.30 16.89 4.13
C THR A 33 -14.46 16.05 2.89
N ASP A 34 -13.52 16.17 1.95
CA ASP A 34 -13.59 15.55 0.64
C ASP A 34 -13.26 14.05 0.73
N HIS A 35 -12.42 13.65 1.69
CA HIS A 35 -11.94 12.27 1.82
C HIS A 35 -12.55 11.47 2.98
N ARG A 36 -13.21 12.13 3.94
CA ARG A 36 -13.69 11.50 5.19
C ARG A 36 -14.80 10.47 5.01
N ALA A 37 -15.68 10.65 4.02
CA ALA A 37 -16.88 9.83 3.82
C ALA A 37 -16.76 8.85 2.64
N ILE A 38 -15.62 8.81 1.95
CA ILE A 38 -15.45 7.97 0.77
C ILE A 38 -15.20 6.52 1.18
N THR A 39 -16.11 5.63 0.79
CA THR A 39 -16.00 4.17 0.95
C THR A 39 -15.83 3.44 -0.38
N ASP A 40 -16.14 4.09 -1.50
CA ASP A 40 -16.05 3.54 -2.84
C ASP A 40 -14.79 4.05 -3.55
N THR A 41 -14.01 3.13 -4.13
CA THR A 41 -12.80 3.45 -4.89
C THR A 41 -13.09 4.13 -6.23
N THR A 42 -14.29 3.97 -6.78
CA THR A 42 -14.69 4.63 -8.04
C THR A 42 -14.74 6.14 -7.89
N VAL A 43 -15.22 6.63 -6.74
CA VAL A 43 -15.29 8.06 -6.40
C VAL A 43 -13.89 8.69 -6.36
N CYS A 44 -12.88 7.94 -5.93
CA CYS A 44 -11.49 8.41 -5.93
C CYS A 44 -11.03 8.80 -7.35
N LEU A 45 -11.50 8.09 -8.38
CA LEU A 45 -11.10 8.34 -9.77
C LEU A 45 -11.71 9.62 -10.35
N GLY A 46 -12.71 10.23 -9.69
CA GLY A 46 -13.24 11.54 -10.10
C GLY A 46 -12.18 12.64 -10.06
N CYS A 47 -11.24 12.58 -9.11
CA CYS A 47 -10.14 13.54 -8.98
C CYS A 47 -8.76 12.93 -9.26
N HIS A 48 -8.59 11.61 -9.06
CA HIS A 48 -7.34 10.88 -9.22
C HIS A 48 -7.30 9.98 -10.48
N GLY A 49 -8.32 10.07 -11.33
CA GLY A 49 -8.38 9.38 -12.62
C GLY A 49 -7.44 9.96 -13.68
N PRO A 50 -7.36 9.33 -14.85
CA PRO A 50 -6.61 9.88 -15.99
C PRO A 50 -7.11 11.27 -16.35
N SER A 51 -6.18 12.20 -16.60
CA SER A 51 -6.49 13.58 -17.01
C SER A 51 -7.27 14.42 -15.99
N GLN A 52 -7.34 13.98 -14.74
CA GLN A 52 -7.96 14.74 -13.65
C GLN A 52 -6.96 15.65 -12.95
N LYS A 53 -7.48 16.66 -12.24
CA LYS A 53 -6.68 17.69 -11.54
C LYS A 53 -5.59 17.10 -10.63
N TYR A 54 -5.88 15.98 -9.97
CA TYR A 54 -4.96 15.28 -9.07
C TYR A 54 -4.64 13.88 -9.56
N GLN A 55 -4.46 13.70 -10.87
CA GLN A 55 -4.17 12.40 -11.47
C GLN A 55 -3.05 11.63 -10.75
N ARG A 56 -3.22 10.31 -10.67
CA ARG A 56 -2.17 9.42 -10.15
C ARG A 56 -0.93 9.50 -11.05
N LYS A 57 0.24 9.27 -10.44
CA LYS A 57 1.50 9.15 -11.20
C LYS A 57 1.41 7.97 -12.17
N THR A 58 2.09 8.08 -13.31
CA THR A 58 2.21 6.99 -14.31
C THR A 58 2.86 5.73 -13.74
N THR A 59 3.63 5.87 -12.66
CA THR A 59 4.25 4.75 -11.93
C THR A 59 3.33 4.08 -10.90
N HIS A 60 2.06 4.51 -10.79
CA HIS A 60 1.10 3.89 -9.89
C HIS A 60 0.80 2.45 -10.37
N PRO A 61 0.80 1.44 -9.46
CA PRO A 61 0.44 0.08 -9.83
C PRO A 61 -0.93 0.01 -10.49
N PRO A 62 -1.18 -0.91 -11.44
CA PRO A 62 -2.44 -0.97 -12.19
C PRO A 62 -3.67 -1.34 -11.33
N LYS A 63 -3.47 -1.72 -10.06
CA LYS A 63 -4.56 -2.09 -9.15
C LYS A 63 -5.37 -0.86 -8.73
N HIS A 64 -6.69 -0.99 -8.75
CA HIS A 64 -7.65 0.04 -8.31
C HIS A 64 -8.15 -0.16 -6.87
N GLU A 65 -7.50 -1.05 -6.10
CA GLU A 65 -7.79 -1.30 -4.70
C GLU A 65 -7.10 -0.25 -3.81
N CYS A 66 -7.53 1.02 -3.93
CA CYS A 66 -6.87 2.19 -3.34
C CYS A 66 -6.54 1.99 -1.85
N PHE A 67 -7.49 1.49 -1.06
CA PHE A 67 -7.36 1.36 0.39
C PHE A 67 -6.39 0.26 0.86
N LYS A 68 -5.95 -0.66 -0.01
CA LYS A 68 -4.95 -1.68 0.36
C LYS A 68 -3.59 -1.06 0.65
N CYS A 69 -3.23 -0.03 -0.11
CA CYS A 69 -1.99 0.70 0.07
C CYS A 69 -2.24 2.04 0.79
N HIS A 70 -3.26 2.80 0.40
CA HIS A 70 -3.53 4.12 0.96
C HIS A 70 -4.37 4.01 2.24
N LYS A 71 -3.69 3.98 3.39
CA LYS A 71 -4.36 3.88 4.69
C LYS A 71 -4.91 5.24 5.13
N ASN A 72 -6.17 5.26 5.56
CA ASN A 72 -6.73 6.38 6.31
C ASN A 72 -6.19 6.35 7.76
N LYS A 73 -5.95 7.53 8.35
CA LYS A 73 -5.49 7.69 9.74
C LYS A 73 -6.41 6.98 10.74
N LYS A 74 -7.71 6.86 10.45
CA LYS A 74 -8.66 6.06 11.28
C LYS A 74 -8.30 4.57 11.32
N ILE A 75 -8.07 3.94 10.16
CA ILE A 75 -7.73 2.51 10.04
C ILE A 75 -6.36 2.19 10.69
N ARG A 76 -5.45 3.17 10.70
CA ARG A 76 -4.11 3.02 11.33
C ARG A 76 -4.15 3.02 12.87
N ARG A 77 -5.21 3.56 13.50
CA ARG A 77 -5.37 3.53 14.96
C ARG A 77 -5.99 2.22 15.43
N GLU A 78 -6.96 1.69 14.68
CA GLU A 78 -7.61 0.40 14.95
C GLU A 78 -6.62 -0.78 14.93
N ASN A 79 -5.69 -0.79 13.97
CA ASN A 79 -4.71 -1.88 13.78
C ASN A 79 -3.37 -1.65 14.49
N ARG A 80 -3.31 -0.77 15.49
CA ARG A 80 -2.08 -0.58 16.30
C ARG A 80 -2.14 -1.56 17.47
N PRO A 81 -1.22 -2.55 17.58
CA PRO A 81 -1.14 -3.36 18.79
C PRO A 81 -0.88 -2.43 19.98
N SER A 82 -1.66 -2.64 21.04
CA SER A 82 -1.55 -1.90 22.31
C SER A 82 -0.21 -2.16 22.97
#